data_AF-A0A484LFT5-F1
#
_entry.id   AF-A0A484LFT5-F1
#
_cell.length_a   1.000
_cell.length_b   1.000
_cell.length_c   1.000
_cell.angle_alpha   90.00
_cell.angle_beta   90.00
_cell.angle_gamma   90.00
#
_symmetry.space_group_name_H-M   'P 1'
#
loop_
_entity.id
_entity.type
_entity.pdbx_description
1 polymer ?
#
loop_
_entity_poly.entity_id
_entity_poly.type
_entity_poly.pdbx_seq_one_letter_code
_entity_poly.pdbx_strand_id
1 'polypeptide(L)'
;MAKNADPFDNLPSGLKLFLRNLHSLVPTKLEDNNFPSWSSTVKATLLAHRLLGYVDGSEAAPPPTILDEKAATDKGLVMKANPAYDCWTVIDAQLRASLLALLSPAIQNLVYHCNTAGKIWSHLHQRYNSLSRTHIFQLKEQLHNLQKGQSSMQKYLDEVLHIVNSLALAREPVAEQDVILCVLRGLPSTYASLKQNIRTNIATVDLNTVSAWLLSEELNLQLEQKLQLGTSSSPSTKTPNSYQGTNFVSTAGGQSLPITHIGSGQVTTPTGIPDPGQLFPSSDIQRPM
;
A
#
# COMPACT_ATOMS: atom_id res chain seq x y z
N MET A 1 9.08 69.92 -2.04
CA MET A 1 9.59 68.70 -2.68
C MET A 1 9.16 67.51 -1.82
N ALA A 2 8.12 66.79 -2.23
CA ALA A 2 7.75 65.55 -1.56
C ALA A 2 8.89 64.55 -1.78
N LYS A 3 9.54 64.10 -0.70
CA LYS A 3 10.42 62.92 -0.78
C LYS A 3 9.56 61.79 -1.31
N ASN A 4 9.83 61.33 -2.53
CA ASN A 4 9.37 60.04 -3.01
C ASN A 4 9.94 59.00 -2.04
N ALA A 5 9.17 58.69 -0.98
CA ALA A 5 9.45 57.55 -0.13
C ALA A 5 9.28 56.33 -1.03
N ASP A 6 10.38 55.60 -1.24
CA ASP A 6 10.35 54.41 -2.07
C ASP A 6 9.31 53.46 -1.46
N PRO A 7 8.31 52.95 -2.22
CA PRO A 7 7.27 52.07 -1.67
C PRO A 7 7.85 50.83 -0.96
N PHE A 8 9.09 50.48 -1.28
CA PHE A 8 9.85 49.36 -0.74
C PHE A 8 10.54 49.66 0.60
N ASP A 9 10.70 50.92 1.00
CA ASP A 9 11.36 51.27 2.26
C ASP A 9 10.51 50.84 3.46
N ASN A 10 9.18 50.93 3.35
CA ASN A 10 8.21 50.59 4.40
C ASN A 10 7.86 49.10 4.49
N LEU A 11 8.51 48.22 3.71
CA LEU A 11 8.22 46.79 3.76
C LEU A 11 8.67 46.17 5.09
N PRO A 12 7.90 45.21 5.65
CA PRO A 12 8.28 44.50 6.86
C PRO A 12 9.66 43.85 6.72
N SER A 13 10.51 43.98 7.74
CA SER A 13 11.85 43.34 7.75
C SER A 13 11.77 41.83 7.51
N GLY A 14 10.71 41.18 7.99
CA GLY A 14 10.44 39.76 7.75
C GLY A 14 10.26 39.43 6.25
N LEU A 15 9.57 40.29 5.49
CA LEU A 15 9.41 40.10 4.04
C LEU A 15 10.74 40.29 3.30
N LYS A 16 11.53 41.30 3.69
CA LYS A 16 12.86 41.55 3.08
C LYS A 16 13.80 40.35 3.30
N LEU A 17 13.81 39.78 4.50
CA LEU A 17 14.61 38.59 4.84
C LEU A 17 14.11 37.33 4.11
N PHE A 18 12.79 37.15 4.02
CA PHE A 18 12.18 36.04 3.31
C PHE A 18 12.54 36.06 1.82
N LEU A 19 12.37 37.21 1.15
CA LEU A 19 12.69 37.39 -0.26
C LEU A 19 14.18 37.11 -0.55
N ARG A 20 15.08 37.59 0.32
CA ARG A 20 16.52 37.40 0.16
C ARG A 20 16.97 35.95 0.33
N ASN A 21 16.28 35.17 1.17
CA ASN A 21 16.66 33.80 1.51
C ASN A 21 15.69 32.75 0.96
N LEU A 22 14.80 33.14 0.03
CA LEU A 22 13.68 32.32 -0.42
C LEU A 22 14.10 30.91 -0.88
N HIS A 23 15.13 30.83 -1.73
CA HIS A 23 15.67 29.55 -2.22
C HIS A 23 16.49 28.78 -1.18
N SER A 24 17.02 29.45 -0.16
CA SER A 24 17.73 28.79 0.94
C SER A 24 16.77 28.20 1.97
N LEU A 25 15.63 28.86 2.19
CA LEU A 25 14.61 28.45 3.16
C LEU A 25 13.70 27.37 2.58
N VAL A 26 13.47 27.40 1.27
CA VAL A 26 12.67 26.41 0.54
C VAL A 26 13.47 25.93 -0.67
N PRO A 27 14.39 24.96 -0.49
CA PRO A 27 15.32 24.54 -1.54
C PRO A 27 14.66 23.76 -2.67
N THR A 28 13.53 23.10 -2.39
CA THR A 28 12.78 22.30 -3.37
C THR A 28 11.60 23.08 -3.92
N LYS A 29 11.45 23.06 -5.25
CA LYS A 29 10.24 23.56 -5.90
C LYS A 29 9.09 22.57 -5.68
N LEU A 30 7.86 23.08 -5.67
CA LEU A 30 6.69 22.22 -5.59
C LEU A 30 6.56 21.39 -6.88
N GLU A 31 6.36 20.10 -6.68
CA GLU A 31 6.04 19.09 -7.68
C GLU A 31 4.86 18.26 -7.16
N ASP A 32 4.27 17.40 -8.01
CA ASP A 32 3.04 16.70 -7.64
C ASP A 32 3.21 15.69 -6.49
N ASN A 33 4.43 15.23 -6.22
CA ASN A 33 4.74 14.21 -5.22
C ASN A 33 5.23 14.77 -3.86
N ASN A 34 5.55 16.07 -3.76
CA ASN A 34 6.26 16.62 -2.60
C ASN A 34 5.45 17.65 -1.81
N PHE A 35 4.17 17.85 -2.14
CA PHE A 35 3.30 18.84 -1.49
C PHE A 35 3.27 18.76 0.05
N PRO A 36 3.19 17.60 0.72
CA PRO A 36 3.14 17.56 2.18
C PRO A 36 4.40 18.16 2.83
N SER A 37 5.58 17.75 2.37
CA SER A 37 6.86 18.26 2.87
C SER A 37 7.06 19.72 2.49
N TRP A 38 6.77 20.08 1.23
CA TRP A 38 6.88 21.45 0.72
C TRP A 38 5.98 22.42 1.49
N SER A 39 4.69 22.07 1.64
CA SER A 39 3.72 22.93 2.33
C SER A 39 4.09 23.13 3.81
N SER A 40 4.60 22.08 4.47
CA SER A 40 5.11 22.19 5.84
C SER A 40 6.28 23.17 5.93
N THR A 41 7.28 23.07 5.04
CA THR A 41 8.45 23.96 5.02
C THR A 41 8.05 25.41 4.71
N VAL A 42 7.20 25.62 3.70
CA VAL A 42 6.72 26.96 3.34
C VAL A 42 5.90 27.56 4.48
N LYS A 43 5.00 26.80 5.09
CA LYS A 43 4.19 27.26 6.24
C LYS A 43 5.07 27.65 7.43
N ALA A 44 6.06 26.82 7.78
CA ALA A 44 7.01 27.11 8.85
C ALA A 44 7.82 28.39 8.55
N THR A 45 8.25 28.55 7.30
CA THR A 45 9.01 29.73 6.86
C THR A 45 8.16 31.01 6.91
N LEU A 46 6.93 30.96 6.41
CA LEU A 46 6.00 32.10 6.45
C LEU A 46 5.66 32.48 7.90
N LEU A 47 5.50 31.49 8.79
CA LEU A 47 5.27 31.72 10.21
C LEU A 47 6.47 32.40 10.86
N ALA A 48 7.69 31.93 10.59
CA ALA A 48 8.93 32.52 11.12
C ALA A 48 9.11 34.00 10.72
N HIS A 49 8.59 34.41 9.57
CA HIS A 49 8.67 35.78 9.07
C HIS A 49 7.41 36.63 9.35
N ARG A 50 6.42 36.07 10.07
CA ARG A 50 5.11 36.70 10.33
C ARG A 50 4.33 37.07 9.06
N LEU A 51 4.48 36.26 8.01
CA LEU A 51 3.84 36.45 6.70
C LEU A 51 2.65 35.51 6.49
N LEU A 52 2.46 34.52 7.37
CA LEU A 52 1.42 33.51 7.22
C LEU A 52 0.01 34.13 7.16
N GLY A 53 -0.23 35.20 7.91
CA GLY A 53 -1.53 35.90 7.97
C GLY A 53 -2.03 36.41 6.61
N TYR A 54 -1.13 36.85 5.74
CA TYR A 54 -1.47 37.32 4.39
C TYR A 54 -1.87 36.17 3.46
N VAL A 55 -1.41 34.95 3.76
CA VAL A 55 -1.54 33.78 2.90
C VAL A 55 -2.69 32.88 3.36
N ASP A 56 -2.93 32.77 4.67
CA ASP A 56 -4.06 32.02 5.23
C ASP A 56 -5.35 32.84 5.33
N GLY A 57 -5.27 34.15 5.09
CA GLY A 57 -6.41 35.07 5.10
C GLY A 57 -6.75 35.65 6.47
N SER A 58 -5.92 35.40 7.50
CA SER A 58 -6.08 36.01 8.82
C SER A 58 -5.84 37.53 8.80
N GLU A 59 -4.95 38.01 7.92
CA GLU A 59 -4.75 39.43 7.62
C GLU A 59 -5.44 39.79 6.30
N ALA A 60 -6.76 40.03 6.39
CA ALA A 60 -7.55 40.46 5.25
C ALA A 60 -7.12 41.85 4.75
N ALA A 61 -7.30 42.07 3.44
CA ALA A 61 -7.03 43.36 2.83
C ALA A 61 -7.86 44.46 3.53
N PRO A 62 -7.21 45.54 4.03
CA PRO A 62 -7.94 46.63 4.65
C PRO A 62 -8.78 47.40 3.61
N PRO A 63 -9.75 48.23 4.02
CA PRO A 63 -10.56 48.98 3.08
C PRO A 63 -9.70 49.90 2.19
N PRO A 64 -10.00 50.03 0.89
CA PRO A 64 -9.22 50.88 -0.02
C PRO A 64 -9.35 52.37 0.29
N THR A 65 -10.43 52.77 0.98
CA THR A 65 -10.67 54.13 1.44
C THR A 65 -11.04 54.16 2.92
N ILE A 66 -10.60 55.21 3.61
CA ILE A 66 -10.90 55.51 5.01
C ILE A 66 -11.49 56.92 5.12
N LEU A 67 -12.28 57.16 6.17
CA LEU A 67 -12.83 58.49 6.43
C LEU A 67 -11.71 59.47 6.81
N ASP A 68 -11.68 60.64 6.17
CA ASP A 68 -10.76 61.71 6.54
C ASP A 68 -11.35 62.52 7.69
N GLU A 69 -11.09 62.10 8.93
CA GLU A 69 -11.54 62.79 10.15
C GLU A 69 -11.04 64.24 10.23
N LYS A 70 -9.97 64.60 9.51
CA LYS A 70 -9.41 65.96 9.48
C LYS A 70 -10.08 66.87 8.44
N ALA A 71 -10.90 66.32 7.55
CA ALA A 71 -11.60 67.05 6.50
C ALA A 71 -13.13 67.06 6.68
N ALA A 72 -13.62 66.75 7.89
CA ALA A 72 -15.03 66.92 8.24
C ALA A 72 -15.39 68.41 8.21
N THR A 73 -15.89 68.87 7.06
CA THR A 73 -16.50 70.18 6.89
C THR A 73 -18.01 69.99 6.74
N ASP A 74 -18.82 71.01 7.06
CA ASP A 74 -20.31 71.05 7.07
C ASP A 74 -21.07 70.52 5.81
N LYS A 75 -20.40 69.88 4.84
CA LYS A 75 -20.97 69.37 3.58
C LYS A 75 -20.83 67.86 3.35
N GLY A 76 -20.40 67.08 4.35
CA GLY A 76 -20.44 65.62 4.32
C GLY A 76 -19.07 64.93 4.45
N LEU A 77 -19.12 63.61 4.66
CA LEU A 77 -17.97 62.75 4.93
C LEU A 77 -17.03 62.66 3.70
N VAL A 78 -15.78 63.11 3.83
CA VAL A 78 -14.75 63.00 2.79
C VAL A 78 -13.97 61.70 2.96
N MET A 79 -13.91 60.88 1.91
CA MET A 79 -13.15 59.62 1.90
C MET A 79 -11.75 59.84 1.32
N LYS A 80 -10.72 59.29 1.96
CA LYS A 80 -9.31 59.32 1.53
C LYS A 80 -8.79 57.92 1.24
N ALA A 81 -7.86 57.78 0.30
CA ALA A 81 -7.16 56.52 0.05
C ALA A 81 -6.44 56.02 1.30
N ASN A 82 -6.52 54.71 1.56
CA ASN A 82 -5.93 54.07 2.73
C ASN A 82 -4.48 53.63 2.45
N PRO A 83 -3.46 54.26 3.06
CA PRO A 83 -2.06 53.84 2.86
C PRO A 83 -1.78 52.41 3.32
N ALA A 84 -2.60 51.86 4.24
CA ALA A 84 -2.48 50.47 4.68
C ALA A 84 -2.92 49.48 3.60
N TYR A 85 -3.86 49.86 2.73
CA TYR A 85 -4.27 49.04 1.58
C TYR A 85 -3.15 48.96 0.54
N ASP A 86 -2.55 50.10 0.21
CA ASP A 86 -1.40 50.13 -0.72
C ASP A 86 -0.23 49.29 -0.17
N CYS A 87 0.08 49.40 1.12
CA CYS A 87 1.09 48.55 1.76
C CYS A 87 0.75 47.06 1.69
N TRP A 88 -0.50 46.69 2.01
CA TRP A 88 -0.97 45.31 1.95
C TRP A 88 -0.88 44.74 0.53
N THR A 89 -1.28 45.51 -0.49
CA THR A 89 -1.23 45.06 -1.89
C THR A 89 0.20 44.82 -2.37
N VAL A 90 1.17 45.64 -1.95
CA VAL A 90 2.58 45.41 -2.25
C VAL A 90 3.08 44.14 -1.57
N ILE A 91 2.71 43.91 -0.30
CA ILE A 91 3.08 42.68 0.43
C ILE A 91 2.49 41.43 -0.25
N ASP A 92 1.20 41.44 -0.57
CA ASP A 92 0.53 40.32 -1.27
C ASP A 92 1.15 40.05 -2.65
N ALA A 93 1.47 41.10 -3.41
CA ALA A 93 2.12 40.96 -4.71
C ALA A 93 3.52 40.32 -4.60
N GLN A 94 4.30 40.71 -3.59
CA GLN A 94 5.63 40.11 -3.32
C GLN A 94 5.51 38.66 -2.85
N LEU A 95 4.53 38.35 -2.00
CA LEU A 95 4.25 36.97 -1.56
C LEU A 95 3.77 36.11 -2.73
N ARG A 96 2.94 36.65 -3.61
CA ARG A 96 2.51 35.97 -4.83
C ARG A 96 3.69 35.66 -5.74
N ALA A 97 4.56 36.63 -6.00
CA ALA A 97 5.77 36.42 -6.80
C ALA A 97 6.69 35.36 -6.16
N SER A 98 6.84 35.41 -4.84
CA SER A 98 7.61 34.45 -4.05
C SER A 98 7.05 33.04 -4.17
N LEU A 99 5.74 32.88 -3.97
CA LEU A 99 5.07 31.58 -4.11
C LEU A 99 5.26 31.05 -5.52
N LEU A 100 5.03 31.85 -6.56
CA LEU A 100 5.25 31.43 -7.95
C LEU A 100 6.69 30.97 -8.20
N ALA A 101 7.70 31.63 -7.63
CA ALA A 101 9.11 31.23 -7.75
C ALA A 101 9.42 29.86 -7.09
N LEU A 102 8.63 29.48 -6.08
CA LEU A 102 8.70 28.19 -5.39
C LEU A 102 7.92 27.07 -6.08
N LEU A 103 7.18 27.37 -7.16
CA LEU A 103 6.43 26.39 -7.94
C LEU A 103 7.23 25.94 -9.16
N SER A 104 7.05 24.68 -9.56
CA SER A 104 7.47 24.21 -10.88
C SER A 104 6.61 24.84 -11.99
N PRO A 105 7.11 24.96 -13.24
CA PRO A 105 6.35 25.55 -14.35
C PRO A 105 5.00 24.88 -14.59
N ALA A 106 4.92 23.55 -14.41
CA ALA A 106 3.67 22.80 -14.54
C ALA A 106 2.60 23.28 -13.55
N ILE A 107 3.00 23.58 -12.31
CA ILE A 107 2.08 24.03 -11.27
C ILE A 107 1.77 25.53 -11.42
N GLN A 108 2.70 26.35 -11.91
CA GLN A 108 2.42 27.75 -12.23
C GLN A 108 1.27 27.87 -13.23
N ASN A 109 1.23 27.01 -14.25
CA ASN A 109 0.12 26.94 -15.21
C ASN A 109 -1.21 26.55 -14.56
N LEU A 110 -1.22 25.88 -13.40
CA LEU A 110 -2.45 25.54 -12.68
C LEU A 110 -2.99 26.71 -11.87
N VAL A 111 -2.12 27.64 -11.45
CA VAL A 111 -2.51 28.77 -10.57
C VAL A 111 -2.51 30.12 -11.30
N TYR A 112 -2.38 30.14 -12.63
CA TYR A 112 -2.24 31.37 -13.41
C TYR A 112 -3.38 32.38 -13.20
N HIS A 113 -4.60 31.89 -12.96
CA HIS A 113 -5.80 32.70 -12.72
C HIS A 113 -5.91 33.23 -11.27
N CYS A 114 -4.96 32.89 -10.38
CA CYS A 114 -4.96 33.33 -9.00
C CYS A 114 -4.22 34.67 -8.85
N ASN A 115 -4.98 35.70 -8.47
CA ASN A 115 -4.49 37.08 -8.42
C ASN A 115 -3.94 37.50 -7.06
N THR A 116 -4.11 36.69 -6.00
CA THR A 116 -3.59 36.97 -4.65
C THR A 116 -2.82 35.77 -4.11
N ALA A 117 -1.89 36.02 -3.20
CA ALA A 117 -1.09 34.95 -2.58
C ALA A 117 -2.00 33.95 -1.84
N GLY A 118 -3.01 34.45 -1.14
CA GLY A 118 -3.99 33.60 -0.45
C GLY A 118 -4.81 32.70 -1.37
N LYS A 119 -5.15 33.16 -2.59
CA LYS A 119 -5.85 32.33 -3.60
C LYS A 119 -4.95 31.20 -4.11
N ILE A 120 -3.69 31.50 -4.40
CA ILE A 120 -2.70 30.48 -4.81
C ILE A 120 -2.59 29.42 -3.71
N TRP A 121 -2.38 29.86 -2.48
CA TRP A 121 -2.22 28.95 -1.35
C TRP A 121 -3.43 28.06 -1.12
N SER A 122 -4.62 28.64 -1.13
CA SER A 122 -5.89 27.91 -0.97
C SER A 122 -6.12 26.92 -2.10
N HIS A 123 -5.87 27.32 -3.35
CA HIS A 123 -6.04 26.46 -4.52
C HIS A 123 -5.07 25.27 -4.49
N LEU A 124 -3.81 25.49 -4.13
CA LEU A 124 -2.83 24.41 -3.94
C LEU A 124 -3.26 23.45 -2.82
N HIS A 125 -3.69 23.98 -1.68
CA HIS A 125 -4.19 23.16 -0.57
C HIS A 125 -5.40 22.33 -1.00
N GLN A 126 -6.38 22.92 -1.67
CA GLN A 126 -7.55 22.19 -2.14
C GLN A 126 -7.19 21.09 -3.13
N ARG A 127 -6.37 21.40 -4.13
CA ARG A 127 -5.95 20.45 -5.16
C ARG A 127 -5.17 19.28 -4.57
N TYR A 128 -4.11 19.57 -3.81
CA TYR A 128 -3.24 18.53 -3.28
C TYR A 128 -3.86 17.77 -2.11
N ASN A 129 -4.80 18.37 -1.37
CA ASN A 129 -5.62 17.63 -0.43
C ASN A 129 -6.56 16.66 -1.18
N SER A 130 -7.20 17.09 -2.27
CA SER A 130 -8.01 16.19 -3.10
C SER A 130 -7.16 15.07 -3.72
N LEU A 131 -5.99 15.39 -4.29
CA LEU A 131 -5.08 14.41 -4.87
C LEU A 131 -4.57 13.43 -3.80
N SER A 132 -4.22 13.94 -2.62
CA SER A 132 -3.84 13.11 -1.48
C SER A 132 -4.96 12.18 -1.06
N ARG A 133 -6.21 12.63 -0.97
CA ARG A 133 -7.37 11.78 -0.66
C ARG A 133 -7.59 10.69 -1.71
N THR A 134 -7.54 11.05 -2.99
CA THR A 134 -7.67 10.07 -4.08
C THR A 134 -6.53 9.06 -4.04
N HIS A 135 -5.29 9.50 -3.79
CA HIS A 135 -4.13 8.62 -3.66
C HIS A 135 -4.23 7.69 -2.45
N ILE A 136 -4.67 8.22 -1.29
CA ILE A 136 -4.97 7.41 -0.09
C ILE A 136 -6.03 6.36 -0.41
N PHE A 137 -7.10 6.73 -1.10
CA PHE A 137 -8.15 5.80 -1.50
C PHE A 137 -7.60 4.70 -2.42
N GLN A 138 -6.81 5.06 -3.43
CA GLN A 138 -6.15 4.11 -4.33
C GLN A 138 -5.22 3.16 -3.59
N LEU A 139 -4.42 3.66 -2.64
CA LEU A 139 -3.56 2.81 -1.80
C LEU A 139 -4.37 1.86 -0.92
N LYS A 140 -5.48 2.33 -0.32
CA LYS A 140 -6.38 1.47 0.47
C LYS A 140 -7.04 0.39 -0.41
N GLU A 141 -7.45 0.75 -1.62
CA GLU A 141 -8.00 -0.19 -2.61
C GLU A 141 -6.95 -1.22 -3.06
N GLN A 142 -5.72 -0.78 -3.34
CA GLN A 142 -4.60 -1.65 -3.65
C GLN A 142 -4.31 -2.63 -2.51
N LEU A 143 -4.22 -2.16 -1.27
CA LEU A 143 -4.02 -3.01 -0.09
C LEU A 143 -5.12 -4.07 0.05
N HIS A 144 -6.37 -3.68 -0.19
CA HIS A 144 -7.53 -4.55 -0.05
C HIS A 144 -7.60 -5.63 -1.14
N ASN A 145 -7.21 -5.28 -2.36
CA ASN A 145 -7.29 -6.14 -3.53
C ASN A 145 -5.97 -6.88 -3.82
N LEU A 146 -4.92 -6.63 -3.03
CA LEU A 146 -3.62 -7.26 -3.22
C LEU A 146 -3.72 -8.77 -3.01
N GLN A 147 -3.28 -9.53 -4.01
CA GLN A 147 -3.24 -10.99 -3.95
C GLN A 147 -1.80 -11.47 -4.11
N LYS A 148 -1.42 -12.52 -3.38
CA LYS A 148 -0.11 -13.16 -3.53
C LYS A 148 0.11 -13.65 -4.97
N GLY A 149 -0.93 -14.21 -5.59
CA GLY A 149 -0.85 -14.78 -6.94
C GLY A 149 0.25 -15.85 -7.05
N GLN A 150 1.05 -15.77 -8.12
CA GLN A 150 2.21 -16.65 -8.37
C GLN A 150 3.52 -16.09 -7.79
N SER A 151 3.48 -14.94 -7.11
CA SER A 151 4.63 -14.30 -6.49
C SER A 151 5.14 -15.12 -5.29
N SER A 152 6.41 -14.96 -4.91
CA SER A 152 6.89 -15.47 -3.63
C SER A 152 6.21 -14.73 -2.47
N MET A 153 6.10 -15.39 -1.32
CA MET A 153 5.52 -14.80 -0.12
C MET A 153 6.29 -13.55 0.30
N GLN A 154 7.62 -13.55 0.17
CA GLN A 154 8.42 -12.40 0.52
C GLN A 154 8.10 -11.16 -0.32
N LYS A 155 8.01 -11.30 -1.64
CA LYS A 155 7.63 -10.19 -2.52
C LYS A 155 6.24 -9.65 -2.19
N TYR A 156 5.30 -10.54 -1.88
CA TYR A 156 3.96 -10.16 -1.48
C TYR A 156 3.96 -9.34 -0.17
N LEU A 157 4.71 -9.78 0.84
CA LEU A 157 4.85 -9.05 2.11
C LEU A 157 5.56 -7.70 1.93
N ASP A 158 6.58 -7.63 1.07
CA ASP A 158 7.26 -6.38 0.73
C ASP A 158 6.32 -5.38 0.06
N GLU A 159 5.44 -5.82 -0.85
CA GLU A 159 4.42 -4.97 -1.47
C GLU A 159 3.38 -4.47 -0.45
N VAL A 160 2.92 -5.34 0.47
CA VAL A 160 2.03 -4.93 1.57
C VAL A 160 2.69 -3.84 2.41
N LEU A 161 3.93 -4.06 2.85
CA LEU A 161 4.68 -3.11 3.67
C LEU A 161 4.91 -1.79 2.92
N HIS A 162 5.18 -1.85 1.61
CA HIS A 162 5.33 -0.66 0.78
C HIS A 162 4.05 0.20 0.75
N ILE A 163 2.88 -0.44 0.58
CA ILE A 163 1.60 0.26 0.58
C ILE A 163 1.27 0.82 1.96
N VAL A 164 1.48 0.04 3.04
CA VAL A 164 1.24 0.48 4.42
C VAL A 164 2.13 1.66 4.80
N ASN A 165 3.42 1.62 4.43
CA ASN A 165 4.33 2.75 4.64
C ASN A 165 3.90 3.98 3.84
N SER A 166 3.43 3.80 2.61
CA SER A 166 2.91 4.90 1.78
C SER A 166 1.66 5.56 2.39
N LEU A 167 0.77 4.76 3.01
CA LEU A 167 -0.38 5.24 3.76
C LEU A 167 0.03 5.97 5.05
N ALA A 168 1.02 5.45 5.78
CA ALA A 168 1.57 6.10 6.97
C ALA A 168 2.20 7.47 6.63
N LEU A 169 2.95 7.57 5.53
CA LEU A 169 3.51 8.82 5.02
C LEU A 169 2.41 9.84 4.62
N ALA A 170 1.27 9.35 4.13
CA ALA A 170 0.09 10.16 3.84
C ALA A 170 -0.73 10.55 5.09
N ARG A 171 -0.22 10.26 6.30
CA ARG A 171 -0.86 10.50 7.62
C ARG A 171 -2.15 9.71 7.84
N GLU A 172 -2.32 8.60 7.14
CA GLU A 172 -3.45 7.68 7.28
C GLU A 172 -2.92 6.27 7.62
N PRO A 173 -2.32 6.08 8.81
CA PRO A 173 -1.83 4.76 9.21
C PRO A 173 -2.99 3.77 9.33
N VAL A 174 -2.76 2.55 8.86
CA VAL A 174 -3.72 1.44 8.98
C VAL A 174 -3.41 0.67 10.27
N ALA A 175 -4.44 0.27 11.01
CA ALA A 175 -4.25 -0.54 12.20
C ALA A 175 -3.57 -1.86 11.85
N GLU A 176 -2.66 -2.33 12.68
CA GLU A 176 -1.87 -3.53 12.39
C GLU A 176 -2.77 -4.76 12.16
N GLN A 177 -3.87 -4.88 12.91
CA GLN A 177 -4.86 -5.95 12.78
C GLN A 177 -5.56 -5.90 11.41
N ASP A 178 -5.84 -4.71 10.88
CA ASP A 178 -6.44 -4.53 9.56
C ASP A 178 -5.45 -4.88 8.46
N VAL A 179 -4.15 -4.57 8.64
CA VAL A 179 -3.09 -5.01 7.74
C VAL A 179 -3.02 -6.53 7.70
N ILE A 180 -3.00 -7.19 8.86
CA ILE A 180 -3.01 -8.67 8.96
C ILE A 180 -4.26 -9.23 8.25
N LEU A 181 -5.43 -8.64 8.45
CA LEU A 181 -6.65 -9.10 7.78
C LEU A 181 -6.57 -8.99 6.25
N CYS A 182 -6.00 -7.89 5.73
CA CYS A 182 -5.76 -7.70 4.30
C CYS A 182 -4.75 -8.73 3.75
N VAL A 183 -3.66 -8.97 4.47
CA VAL A 183 -2.68 -10.03 4.14
C VAL A 183 -3.39 -11.38 4.04
N LEU A 184 -4.16 -11.77 5.07
CA LEU A 184 -4.86 -13.06 5.07
C LEU A 184 -5.86 -13.17 3.92
N ARG A 185 -6.49 -12.07 3.50
CA ARG A 185 -7.44 -12.06 2.39
C ARG A 185 -6.77 -12.38 1.05
N GLY A 186 -5.59 -11.80 0.79
CA GLY A 186 -4.85 -11.97 -0.46
C GLY A 186 -4.16 -13.34 -0.63
N LEU A 187 -4.18 -14.19 0.40
CA LEU A 187 -3.58 -15.52 0.37
C LEU A 187 -4.45 -16.57 -0.34
N PRO A 188 -3.85 -17.46 -1.15
CA PRO A 188 -4.55 -18.57 -1.80
C PRO A 188 -5.04 -19.62 -0.79
N SER A 189 -5.92 -20.51 -1.26
CA SER A 189 -6.55 -21.56 -0.43
C SER A 189 -5.57 -22.57 0.17
N THR A 190 -4.36 -22.70 -0.38
CA THR A 190 -3.29 -23.54 0.17
C THR A 190 -2.89 -23.14 1.60
N TYR A 191 -3.12 -21.87 1.99
CA TYR A 191 -2.83 -21.36 3.33
C TYR A 191 -4.06 -21.39 4.26
N ALA A 192 -5.13 -22.13 3.93
CA ALA A 192 -6.40 -22.07 4.66
C ALA A 192 -6.29 -22.42 6.16
N SER A 193 -5.49 -23.43 6.51
CA SER A 193 -5.21 -23.84 7.89
C SER A 193 -4.56 -22.70 8.68
N LEU A 194 -3.50 -22.11 8.13
CA LEU A 194 -2.79 -20.98 8.73
C LEU A 194 -3.67 -19.74 8.82
N LYS A 195 -4.48 -19.45 7.79
CA LYS A 195 -5.47 -18.35 7.81
C LYS A 195 -6.45 -18.49 8.97
N GLN A 196 -6.93 -19.71 9.26
CA GLN A 196 -7.86 -19.95 10.36
C GLN A 196 -7.18 -19.82 11.73
N ASN A 197 -5.94 -20.31 11.85
CA ASN A 197 -5.16 -20.18 13.08
C ASN A 197 -4.90 -18.70 13.43
N ILE A 198 -4.48 -17.90 12.46
CA ILE A 198 -4.21 -16.46 12.65
C ILE A 198 -5.51 -15.72 12.98
N ARG A 199 -6.63 -16.01 12.30
CA ARG A 199 -7.93 -15.37 12.60
C ARG A 199 -8.40 -15.61 14.03
N THR A 200 -8.16 -16.79 14.57
CA THR A 200 -8.57 -17.14 15.94
C THR A 200 -7.74 -16.38 16.98
N ASN A 201 -6.49 -16.04 16.65
CA ASN A 201 -5.55 -15.36 17.55
C ASN A 201 -5.26 -13.90 17.13
N ILE A 202 -6.08 -13.29 16.27
CA ILE A 202 -5.72 -12.03 15.60
C ILE A 202 -5.49 -10.85 16.56
N ALA A 203 -6.04 -10.91 17.78
CA ALA A 203 -5.85 -9.90 18.81
C ALA A 203 -4.48 -9.98 19.51
N THR A 204 -3.78 -11.12 19.41
CA THR A 204 -2.54 -11.40 20.16
C THR A 204 -1.30 -11.55 19.26
N VAL A 205 -1.46 -11.51 17.94
CA VAL A 205 -0.37 -11.73 16.99
C VAL A 205 -0.01 -10.41 16.29
N ASP A 206 1.28 -10.16 16.16
CA ASP A 206 1.86 -9.02 15.45
C ASP A 206 2.20 -9.35 13.99
N LEU A 207 2.37 -8.32 13.16
CA LEU A 207 2.62 -8.49 11.72
C LEU A 207 3.93 -9.25 11.45
N ASN A 208 4.95 -9.09 12.29
CA ASN A 208 6.23 -9.77 12.09
C ASN A 208 6.10 -11.28 12.32
N THR A 209 5.40 -11.68 13.39
CA THR A 209 5.14 -13.10 13.65
C THR A 209 4.30 -13.73 12.55
N VAL A 210 3.25 -13.06 12.08
CA VAL A 210 2.46 -13.53 10.92
C VAL A 210 3.34 -13.69 9.68
N SER A 211 4.20 -12.72 9.40
CA SER A 211 5.13 -12.76 8.25
C SER A 211 6.09 -13.94 8.34
N ALA A 212 6.65 -14.22 9.52
CA ALA A 212 7.54 -15.36 9.75
C ALA A 212 6.82 -16.71 9.55
N TRP A 213 5.59 -16.84 10.04
CA TRP A 213 4.78 -18.04 9.84
C TRP A 213 4.43 -18.24 8.37
N LEU A 214 4.09 -17.18 7.64
CA LEU A 214 3.76 -17.24 6.22
C LEU A 214 4.95 -17.68 5.35
N LEU A 215 6.15 -17.18 5.66
CA LEU A 215 7.38 -17.60 4.99
C LEU A 215 7.71 -19.07 5.26
N SER A 216 7.52 -19.51 6.51
CA SER A 216 7.75 -20.90 6.92
C SER A 216 6.76 -21.86 6.23
N GLU A 217 5.50 -21.45 6.11
CA GLU A 217 4.46 -22.22 5.41
C GLU A 217 4.73 -22.31 3.90
N GLU A 218 5.26 -21.25 3.27
CA GLU A 218 5.66 -21.31 1.87
C GLU A 218 6.74 -22.38 1.61
N LEU A 219 7.73 -22.48 2.51
CA LEU A 219 8.75 -23.53 2.44
C LEU A 219 8.15 -24.92 2.61
N ASN A 220 7.22 -25.09 3.55
CA ASN A 220 6.56 -26.36 3.79
C ASN A 220 5.75 -26.83 2.56
N LEU A 221 4.96 -25.94 1.97
CA LEU A 221 4.18 -26.22 0.75
C LEU A 221 5.08 -26.58 -0.43
N GLN A 222 6.22 -25.91 -0.60
CA GLN A 222 7.20 -26.23 -1.65
C GLN A 222 7.83 -27.62 -1.45
N LEU A 223 8.11 -28.00 -0.20
CA LEU A 223 8.64 -29.32 0.13
C LEU A 223 7.61 -30.41 -0.17
N GLU A 224 6.36 -30.20 0.24
CA GLU A 224 5.27 -31.15 0.01
C GLU A 224 5.00 -31.35 -1.49
N GLN A 225 5.02 -30.28 -2.29
CA GLN A 225 4.94 -30.37 -3.75
C GLN A 225 6.07 -31.21 -4.37
N LYS A 226 7.31 -31.06 -3.88
CA LYS A 226 8.45 -31.86 -4.35
C LYS A 226 8.29 -33.34 -3.98
N LEU A 227 7.75 -33.64 -2.80
CA LEU A 227 7.50 -35.02 -2.36
C LEU A 227 6.40 -35.68 -3.19
N GLN A 228 5.31 -34.96 -3.49
CA GLN A 228 4.22 -35.48 -4.33
C GLN A 228 4.66 -35.76 -5.79
N LEU A 229 5.56 -34.93 -6.35
CA LEU A 229 6.12 -35.18 -7.68
C LEU A 229 7.00 -36.45 -7.72
N GLY A 230 7.67 -36.78 -6.60
CA GLY A 230 8.52 -37.96 -6.43
C GLY A 230 7.77 -39.29 -6.33
N THR A 231 6.48 -39.30 -5.99
CA THR A 231 5.65 -40.52 -5.88
C THR A 231 5.05 -41.00 -7.21
N SER A 232 5.17 -40.21 -8.29
CA SER A 232 4.65 -40.55 -9.62
C SER A 232 5.39 -41.69 -10.32
N SER A 233 6.51 -42.17 -9.76
CA SER A 233 7.27 -43.33 -10.25
C SER A 233 7.26 -44.48 -9.24
N SER A 234 6.09 -44.81 -8.68
CA SER A 234 5.91 -46.10 -8.04
C SER A 234 5.68 -47.15 -9.14
N PRO A 235 6.55 -48.17 -9.32
CA PRO A 235 6.22 -49.29 -10.20
C PRO A 235 4.98 -49.94 -9.61
N SER A 236 3.90 -49.98 -10.39
CA SER A 236 2.67 -50.63 -9.99
C SER A 236 2.99 -52.04 -9.50
N THR A 237 2.85 -52.30 -8.20
CA THR A 237 2.75 -53.66 -7.69
C THR A 237 1.45 -54.21 -8.25
N LYS A 238 1.54 -54.86 -9.42
CA LYS A 238 0.43 -55.58 -10.02
C LYS A 238 -0.11 -56.53 -8.96
N THR A 239 -1.39 -56.41 -8.67
CA THR A 239 -2.16 -57.45 -7.99
C THR A 239 -1.85 -58.79 -8.67
N PRO A 240 -1.65 -59.89 -7.93
CA PRO A 240 -1.41 -61.19 -8.53
C PRO A 240 -2.71 -61.66 -9.20
N ASN A 241 -2.91 -61.29 -10.47
CA ASN A 241 -3.98 -61.87 -11.26
C ASN A 241 -3.59 -63.32 -11.59
N SER A 242 -4.51 -64.24 -11.32
CA SER A 242 -4.40 -65.64 -11.72
C SER A 242 -4.08 -65.71 -13.22
N TYR A 243 -3.01 -66.41 -13.55
CA TYR A 243 -2.53 -66.57 -14.92
C TYR A 243 -3.56 -67.33 -15.77
N GLN A 244 -4.15 -66.69 -16.79
CA GLN A 244 -5.16 -67.28 -17.69
C GLN A 244 -4.61 -67.63 -19.09
N GLY A 245 -3.31 -67.82 -19.24
CA GLY A 245 -2.71 -68.09 -20.56
C GLY A 245 -2.61 -69.58 -20.89
N THR A 246 -2.73 -69.92 -22.18
CA THR A 246 -2.60 -71.28 -22.72
C THR A 246 -1.13 -71.66 -22.98
N ASN A 247 -0.25 -71.44 -22.00
CA ASN A 247 1.17 -71.75 -22.18
C ASN A 247 1.42 -73.26 -22.03
N PHE A 248 2.40 -73.74 -22.81
CA PHE A 248 2.88 -75.12 -22.77
C PHE A 248 4.30 -75.14 -22.21
N VAL A 249 4.63 -76.17 -21.44
CA VAL A 249 6.01 -76.43 -20.99
C VAL A 249 6.59 -77.54 -21.84
N SER A 250 7.76 -77.30 -22.42
CA SER A 250 8.51 -78.31 -23.15
C SER A 250 9.34 -79.15 -22.19
N THR A 251 9.14 -80.47 -22.21
CA THR A 251 9.97 -81.42 -21.45
C THR A 251 11.25 -81.75 -22.23
N ALA A 252 12.27 -82.23 -21.52
CA ALA A 252 13.58 -82.57 -22.12
C ALA A 252 13.50 -83.66 -23.23
N GLY A 253 12.36 -84.34 -23.39
CA GLY A 253 12.06 -85.28 -24.47
C GLY A 253 11.33 -84.69 -25.69
N GLY A 254 11.18 -83.36 -25.77
CA GLY A 254 10.59 -82.68 -26.92
C GLY A 254 9.06 -82.66 -26.98
N GLN A 255 8.37 -83.21 -25.98
CA GLN A 255 6.90 -83.10 -25.86
C GLN A 255 6.49 -81.86 -25.05
N SER A 256 5.50 -81.13 -25.57
CA SER A 256 4.88 -79.95 -24.96
C SER A 256 3.60 -80.31 -24.22
N LEU A 257 3.52 -79.98 -22.93
CA LEU A 257 2.34 -80.23 -22.08
C LEU A 257 1.65 -78.92 -21.70
N PRO A 258 0.30 -78.84 -21.76
CA PRO A 258 -0.44 -77.65 -21.35
C PRO A 258 -0.39 -77.47 -19.83
N ILE A 259 -0.24 -76.22 -19.37
CA ILE A 259 -0.35 -75.89 -17.95
C ILE A 259 -1.83 -75.90 -17.54
N THR A 260 -2.27 -76.96 -16.84
CA THR A 260 -3.68 -77.14 -16.45
C THR A 260 -4.00 -76.74 -15.00
N HIS A 261 -2.98 -76.54 -14.16
CA HIS A 261 -3.15 -76.14 -12.76
C HIS A 261 -2.25 -74.95 -12.41
N ILE A 262 -2.85 -73.92 -11.83
CA ILE A 262 -2.19 -72.73 -11.28
C ILE A 262 -2.36 -72.75 -9.76
N GLY A 263 -1.25 -72.66 -9.03
CA GLY A 263 -1.24 -72.52 -7.58
C GLY A 263 -0.58 -71.21 -7.17
N SER A 264 -1.11 -70.55 -6.13
CA SER A 264 -0.44 -69.43 -5.46
C SER A 264 0.45 -69.96 -4.34
N GLY A 265 1.75 -69.69 -4.41
CA GLY A 265 2.68 -69.91 -3.30
C GLY A 265 3.10 -68.57 -2.74
N GLN A 266 2.94 -68.34 -1.43
CA GLN A 266 3.58 -67.21 -0.78
C GLN A 266 5.04 -67.55 -0.49
N VAL A 267 5.95 -66.77 -1.06
CA VAL A 267 7.37 -66.81 -0.72
C VAL A 267 7.59 -65.82 0.41
N THR A 268 7.78 -66.31 1.63
CA THR A 268 8.16 -65.48 2.77
C THR A 268 9.63 -65.10 2.69
N THR A 269 9.94 -63.80 2.77
CA THR A 269 11.30 -63.30 2.98
C THR A 269 11.73 -63.55 4.45
N PRO A 270 13.05 -63.54 4.76
CA PRO A 270 13.61 -64.11 6.00
C PRO A 270 13.19 -63.44 7.33
N THR A 271 12.32 -62.42 7.32
CA THR A 271 11.97 -61.63 8.52
C THR A 271 10.52 -61.76 8.97
N GLY A 272 9.72 -62.69 8.42
CA GLY A 272 8.61 -63.32 9.15
C GLY A 272 7.50 -62.42 9.73
N ILE A 273 7.05 -61.38 9.02
CA ILE A 273 5.85 -60.62 9.41
C ILE A 273 4.84 -60.61 8.26
N PRO A 274 3.62 -61.18 8.45
CA PRO A 274 2.51 -61.01 7.52
C PRO A 274 1.79 -59.67 7.76
N ASP A 275 1.55 -58.91 6.69
CA ASP A 275 0.78 -57.67 6.64
C ASP A 275 -0.74 -57.96 6.77
N PRO A 276 -1.53 -57.27 7.63
CA PRO A 276 -2.92 -57.61 7.88
C PRO A 276 -3.87 -56.92 6.90
N GLY A 277 -4.50 -57.70 6.01
CA GLY A 277 -5.55 -57.19 5.12
C GLY A 277 -6.49 -58.25 4.55
N GLN A 278 -7.65 -58.40 5.20
CA GLN A 278 -8.96 -58.88 4.66
C GLN A 278 -9.12 -60.38 4.29
N LEU A 279 -10.20 -61.15 4.56
CA LEU A 279 -11.58 -60.97 5.09
C LEU A 279 -12.16 -62.35 5.58
N PHE A 280 -13.13 -62.30 6.52
CA PHE A 280 -14.16 -63.24 7.08
C PHE A 280 -14.27 -64.74 6.66
N PRO A 281 -14.91 -65.60 7.49
CA PRO A 281 -16.37 -65.83 7.34
C PRO A 281 -17.16 -65.99 8.67
N SER A 282 -18.43 -65.52 8.69
CA SER A 282 -19.47 -66.04 9.59
C SER A 282 -20.27 -67.10 8.83
N SER A 283 -20.26 -68.33 9.33
CA SER A 283 -21.11 -69.43 8.85
C SER A 283 -22.32 -69.61 9.75
N ASP A 284 -23.49 -69.23 9.23
CA ASP A 284 -24.81 -69.62 9.75
C ASP A 284 -25.03 -71.12 9.53
N ILE A 285 -25.47 -71.80 10.59
CA ILE A 285 -25.82 -73.22 10.61
C ILE A 285 -27.35 -73.33 10.46
N GLN A 286 -27.83 -73.97 9.39
CA GLN A 286 -29.19 -74.49 9.30
C GLN A 286 -29.17 -75.97 8.90
N ARG A 287 -29.72 -76.83 9.76
CA ARG A 287 -30.03 -78.24 9.50
C ARG A 287 -31.25 -78.37 8.59
N PRO A 288 -31.36 -79.50 7.86
CA PRO A 288 -32.64 -80.16 7.65
C PRO A 288 -32.69 -81.54 8.33
N MET A 289 -33.93 -82.04 8.47
CA MET A 289 -34.36 -83.31 9.09
C MET A 289 -33.64 -84.54 8.57
#